data_AF-A0A347UGT4-F1
#
_entry.id   AF-A0A347UGT4-F1
#
_cell.length_a   1.000
_cell.length_b   1.000
_cell.length_c   1.000
_cell.angle_alpha   90.00
_cell.angle_beta   90.00
_cell.angle_gamma   90.00
#
_symmetry.space_group_name_H-M   'P 1'
#
loop_
_entity.id
_entity.type
_entity.pdbx_description
1 polymer ?
#
loop_
_entity_poly.entity_id
_entity_poly.type
_entity_poly.pdbx_seq_one_letter_code
_entity_poly.pdbx_strand_id
1 'polypeptide(L)'
;MRSNESIFGSDIAKVVEILFQLVEDLKKKTITYNFMSEDDFSRLPVNEMGVAYWKETLDRAHFASCSSIMRTVTWVNAINAAYESENHLSFISSLRALVEFTGDAVHSLGSVSLTLAESNSAIRKMLDGNVNPFFTSKELEDSLIHYTHARKLKKSDNTPETHIAKQTYHYVNELKPNNPKIYEMYKILCGFAHPAAESNAVYMNQLAENDWALVVEPGKSVISTFISDWQKEFANLPILATNHALCTLKILDVIDGNRYGNPFLSDINLSNVPLWNKCILATKL
;
A
#
# COMPACT_ATOMS: atom_id res chain seq x y z
N MET A 1 -21.46 2.27 1.89
CA MET A 1 -21.78 1.19 0.93
C MET A 1 -22.06 1.75 -0.46
N ARG A 2 -23.13 2.53 -0.66
CA ARG A 2 -23.48 3.14 -1.98
C ARG A 2 -22.37 4.03 -2.59
N SER A 3 -21.61 4.73 -1.74
CA SER A 3 -20.49 5.60 -2.12
C SER A 3 -19.38 4.80 -2.81
N ASN A 4 -18.92 3.70 -2.19
CA ASN A 4 -17.87 2.85 -2.75
C ASN A 4 -18.26 2.27 -4.11
N GLU A 5 -19.51 1.81 -4.26
CA GLU A 5 -19.99 1.29 -5.54
C GLU A 5 -19.99 2.36 -6.63
N SER A 6 -20.38 3.59 -6.27
CA SER A 6 -20.40 4.72 -7.21
C SER A 6 -18.97 5.13 -7.63
N ILE A 7 -18.01 5.07 -6.70
CA ILE A 7 -16.64 5.54 -6.92
C ILE A 7 -15.77 4.46 -7.57
N PHE A 8 -15.75 3.25 -7.02
CA PHE A 8 -14.83 2.18 -7.42
C PHE A 8 -15.51 1.03 -8.19
N GLY A 9 -16.84 1.03 -8.30
CA GLY A 9 -17.60 -0.08 -8.89
C GLY A 9 -17.92 -1.19 -7.88
N SER A 10 -18.93 -2.00 -8.20
CA SER A 10 -19.51 -2.99 -7.28
C SER A 10 -18.55 -4.08 -6.83
N ASP A 11 -17.67 -4.57 -7.72
CA ASP A 11 -16.74 -5.64 -7.37
C ASP A 11 -15.66 -5.14 -6.40
N ILE A 12 -15.15 -3.94 -6.63
CA ILE A 12 -14.15 -3.34 -5.75
C ILE A 12 -14.77 -2.92 -4.41
N ALA A 13 -16.02 -2.45 -4.41
CA ALA A 13 -16.72 -2.10 -3.17
C ALA A 13 -16.77 -3.29 -2.19
N LYS A 14 -17.02 -4.50 -2.69
CA LYS A 14 -17.00 -5.73 -1.86
C LYS A 14 -15.61 -6.01 -1.30
N VAL A 15 -14.55 -5.83 -2.10
CA VAL A 15 -13.17 -6.01 -1.61
C VAL A 15 -12.84 -4.99 -0.53
N VAL A 16 -13.22 -3.74 -0.74
CA VAL A 16 -13.07 -2.66 0.24
C VAL A 16 -13.76 -3.01 1.55
N GLU A 17 -14.98 -3.57 1.53
CA GLU A 17 -15.69 -4.04 2.73
C GLU A 17 -14.92 -5.14 3.49
N ILE A 18 -14.31 -6.09 2.77
CA ILE A 18 -13.45 -7.11 3.38
C ILE A 18 -12.24 -6.44 4.04
N LEU A 19 -11.62 -5.45 3.39
CA LEU A 19 -10.48 -4.71 3.97
C LEU A 19 -10.89 -3.95 5.24
N PHE A 20 -12.08 -3.35 5.29
CA PHE A 20 -12.61 -2.71 6.49
C PHE A 20 -12.72 -3.71 7.65
N GLN A 21 -13.31 -4.88 7.40
CA GLN A 21 -13.47 -5.92 8.41
C GLN A 21 -12.11 -6.44 8.89
N LEU A 22 -11.16 -6.64 7.97
CA LEU A 22 -9.81 -7.04 8.31
C LEU A 22 -9.12 -6.00 9.21
N VAL A 23 -9.26 -4.70 8.92
CA VAL A 23 -8.69 -3.64 9.78
C VAL A 23 -9.30 -3.67 11.18
N GLU A 24 -10.61 -3.87 11.31
CA GLU A 24 -11.24 -4.01 12.63
C GLU A 24 -10.75 -5.26 13.37
N ASP A 25 -10.45 -6.34 12.66
CA ASP A 25 -9.89 -7.55 13.27
C ASP A 25 -8.43 -7.37 13.70
N LEU A 26 -7.60 -6.73 12.85
CA LEU A 26 -6.21 -6.40 13.17
C LEU A 26 -6.08 -5.53 14.41
N LYS A 27 -7.05 -4.63 14.67
CA LYS A 27 -7.09 -3.80 15.89
C LYS A 27 -7.26 -4.60 17.18
N LYS A 28 -7.82 -5.83 17.12
CA LYS A 28 -8.05 -6.68 18.29
C LYS A 28 -6.77 -7.34 18.80
N LYS A 29 -5.74 -7.47 17.95
CA LYS A 29 -4.46 -8.10 18.28
C LYS A 29 -3.36 -7.03 18.34
N THR A 30 -2.79 -6.84 19.51
CA THR A 30 -1.59 -5.99 19.65
C THR A 30 -0.34 -6.85 19.45
N ILE A 31 0.43 -6.54 18.40
CA ILE A 31 1.77 -7.10 18.20
C ILE A 31 2.78 -6.00 18.47
N THR A 32 3.72 -6.27 19.36
CA THR A 32 4.87 -5.41 19.62
C THR A 32 6.03 -5.87 18.74
N TYR A 33 6.58 -4.93 17.98
CA TYR A 33 7.77 -5.13 17.17
C TYR A 33 8.99 -4.63 17.94
N ASN A 34 10.08 -5.40 17.90
CA ASN A 34 11.37 -4.99 18.44
C ASN A 34 12.37 -5.02 17.29
N PHE A 35 12.79 -3.84 16.85
CA PHE A 35 13.80 -3.67 15.82
C PHE A 35 15.13 -3.38 16.50
N MET A 36 16.07 -4.32 16.37
CA MET A 36 17.34 -4.29 17.07
C MET A 36 18.29 -3.25 16.45
N SER A 37 19.11 -2.61 17.27
CA SER A 37 20.19 -1.75 16.75
C SER A 37 21.31 -2.59 16.14
N GLU A 38 22.05 -2.03 15.19
CA GLU A 38 23.24 -2.71 14.62
C GLU A 38 24.26 -3.09 15.71
N ASP A 39 24.44 -2.20 16.70
CA ASP A 39 25.32 -2.44 17.84
C ASP A 39 24.86 -3.64 18.67
N ASP A 40 23.57 -3.73 18.98
CA ASP A 40 23.03 -4.87 19.75
C ASP A 40 23.09 -6.17 18.94
N PHE A 41 22.81 -6.10 17.64
CA PHE A 41 22.90 -7.26 16.74
C PHE A 41 24.34 -7.79 16.66
N SER A 42 25.34 -6.91 16.59
CA SER A 42 26.76 -7.28 16.55
C SER A 42 27.27 -7.96 17.83
N ARG A 43 26.54 -7.80 18.94
CA ARG A 43 26.86 -8.41 20.24
C ARG A 43 26.20 -9.77 20.44
N LEU A 44 25.31 -10.20 19.55
CA LEU A 44 24.65 -11.50 19.65
C LEU A 44 25.64 -12.65 19.43
N PRO A 45 25.46 -13.78 20.12
CA PRO A 45 26.12 -15.03 19.76
C PRO A 45 25.83 -15.40 18.30
N VAL A 46 26.82 -15.92 17.57
CA VAL A 46 26.70 -16.27 16.14
C VAL A 46 25.50 -17.20 15.86
N ASN A 47 25.19 -18.10 16.79
CA ASN A 47 24.06 -19.03 16.69
C ASN A 47 22.68 -18.37 16.93
N GLU A 48 22.63 -17.14 17.44
CA GLU A 48 21.40 -16.37 17.68
C GLU A 48 21.14 -15.32 16.59
N MET A 49 22.19 -14.87 15.89
CA MET A 49 22.09 -13.85 14.84
C MET A 49 21.06 -14.19 13.76
N GLY A 50 21.03 -15.43 13.27
CA GLY A 50 20.08 -15.86 12.25
C GLY A 50 18.63 -15.82 12.71
N VAL A 51 18.38 -16.21 13.96
CA VAL A 51 17.04 -16.15 14.57
C VAL A 51 16.60 -14.69 14.71
N ALA A 52 17.48 -13.84 15.23
CA ALA A 52 17.21 -12.41 15.40
C ALA A 52 16.91 -11.74 14.05
N TYR A 53 17.74 -11.98 13.04
CA TYR A 53 17.59 -11.44 11.69
C TYR A 53 16.23 -11.78 11.07
N TRP A 54 15.85 -13.07 11.10
CA TRP A 54 14.59 -13.50 10.47
C TRP A 54 13.37 -13.08 11.28
N LYS A 55 13.42 -13.08 12.62
CA LYS A 55 12.33 -12.54 13.44
C LYS A 55 12.07 -11.07 13.12
N GLU A 56 13.12 -10.27 13.04
CA GLU A 56 13.01 -8.86 12.68
C GLU A 56 12.50 -8.67 11.25
N THR A 57 13.00 -9.44 10.28
CA THR A 57 12.54 -9.38 8.88
C THR A 57 11.04 -9.70 8.77
N LEU A 58 10.56 -10.75 9.44
CA LEU A 58 9.15 -11.13 9.45
C LEU A 58 8.28 -10.08 10.16
N ASP A 59 8.78 -9.49 11.25
CA ASP A 59 8.13 -8.38 11.95
C ASP A 59 7.98 -7.14 11.07
N ARG A 60 9.02 -6.79 10.30
CA ARG A 60 8.97 -5.68 9.33
C ARG A 60 7.97 -5.98 8.21
N ALA A 61 7.96 -7.21 7.69
CA ALA A 61 7.01 -7.64 6.66
C ALA A 61 5.56 -7.59 7.16
N HIS A 62 5.33 -8.03 8.40
CA HIS A 62 4.02 -7.97 9.04
C HIS A 62 3.56 -6.53 9.23
N PHE A 63 4.42 -5.68 9.82
CA PHE A 63 4.14 -4.26 10.04
C PHE A 63 3.80 -3.57 8.72
N ALA A 64 4.66 -3.70 7.71
CA ALA A 64 4.49 -3.05 6.42
C ALA A 64 3.19 -3.48 5.72
N SER A 65 2.84 -4.77 5.82
CA SER A 65 1.60 -5.30 5.24
C SER A 65 0.36 -4.77 5.98
N CYS A 66 0.36 -4.80 7.31
CA CYS A 66 -0.73 -4.27 8.11
C CYS A 66 -0.93 -2.76 7.88
N SER A 67 0.16 -1.98 7.93
CA SER A 67 0.08 -0.55 7.69
C SER A 67 -0.37 -0.23 6.27
N SER A 68 0.00 -1.05 5.28
CA SER A 68 -0.45 -0.86 3.90
C SER A 68 -1.98 -0.95 3.81
N ILE A 69 -2.54 -2.02 4.37
CA ILE A 69 -3.99 -2.25 4.41
C ILE A 69 -4.72 -1.15 5.18
N MET A 70 -4.24 -0.79 6.37
CA MET A 70 -4.82 0.27 7.19
C MET A 70 -4.81 1.63 6.49
N ARG A 71 -3.71 1.97 5.80
CA ARG A 71 -3.59 3.21 5.02
C ARG A 71 -4.52 3.21 3.81
N THR A 72 -4.65 2.09 3.08
CA THR A 72 -5.63 1.96 1.99
C THR A 72 -7.04 2.26 2.50
N VAL A 73 -7.45 1.60 3.59
CA VAL A 73 -8.79 1.80 4.19
C VAL A 73 -9.01 3.26 4.62
N THR A 74 -7.97 3.89 5.18
CA THR A 74 -8.03 5.30 5.58
C THR A 74 -8.20 6.23 4.38
N TRP A 75 -7.47 6.00 3.28
CA TRP A 75 -7.63 6.79 2.06
C TRP A 75 -8.98 6.59 1.38
N VAL A 76 -9.47 5.35 1.33
CA VAL A 76 -10.82 5.05 0.81
C VAL A 76 -11.89 5.76 1.65
N ASN A 77 -11.76 5.77 2.98
CA ASN A 77 -12.63 6.56 3.84
C ASN A 77 -12.58 8.06 3.53
N ALA A 78 -11.40 8.63 3.33
CA ALA A 78 -11.23 10.04 3.01
C ALA A 78 -11.90 10.40 1.66
N ILE A 79 -11.75 9.53 0.65
CA ILE A 79 -12.39 9.68 -0.66
C ILE A 79 -13.92 9.62 -0.52
N ASN A 80 -14.45 8.66 0.25
CA ASN A 80 -15.88 8.54 0.51
C ASN A 80 -16.43 9.78 1.23
N ALA A 81 -15.76 10.22 2.30
CA ALA A 81 -16.19 11.39 3.05
C ALA A 81 -16.25 12.64 2.15
N ALA A 82 -15.23 12.83 1.29
CA ALA A 82 -15.21 13.93 0.34
C ALA A 82 -16.30 13.82 -0.75
N TYR A 83 -16.60 12.61 -1.21
CA TYR A 83 -17.69 12.35 -2.16
C TYR A 83 -19.06 12.68 -1.56
N GLU A 84 -19.33 12.24 -0.33
CA GLU A 84 -20.59 12.49 0.36
C GLU A 84 -20.77 13.95 0.75
N SER A 85 -19.69 14.65 1.07
CA SER A 85 -19.72 16.09 1.36
C SER A 85 -19.63 16.97 0.11
N GLU A 86 -19.65 16.38 -1.09
CA GLU A 86 -19.51 17.07 -2.39
C GLU A 86 -18.26 17.95 -2.50
N ASN A 87 -17.21 17.61 -1.74
CA ASN A 87 -16.00 18.42 -1.64
C ASN A 87 -14.99 17.95 -2.69
N HIS A 88 -15.06 18.56 -3.87
CA HIS A 88 -14.23 18.24 -5.02
C HIS A 88 -12.72 18.27 -4.70
N LEU A 89 -12.23 19.32 -4.04
CA LEU A 89 -10.80 19.43 -3.70
C LEU A 89 -10.33 18.31 -2.76
N SER A 90 -11.14 17.98 -1.75
CA SER A 90 -10.84 16.89 -0.83
C SER A 90 -10.87 15.53 -1.54
N PHE A 91 -11.78 15.35 -2.50
CA PHE A 91 -11.89 14.13 -3.28
C PHE A 91 -10.63 13.93 -4.13
N ILE A 92 -10.25 14.94 -4.92
CA ILE A 92 -9.06 14.90 -5.78
C ILE A 92 -7.78 14.74 -4.96
N SER A 93 -7.65 15.47 -3.85
CA SER A 93 -6.46 15.38 -2.98
C SER A 93 -6.31 13.99 -2.35
N SER A 94 -7.42 13.40 -1.89
CA SER A 94 -7.42 12.05 -1.30
C SER A 94 -7.15 10.98 -2.35
N LEU A 95 -7.72 11.11 -3.55
CA LEU A 95 -7.46 10.20 -4.66
C LEU A 95 -6.01 10.27 -5.12
N ARG A 96 -5.44 11.47 -5.22
CA ARG A 96 -4.01 11.67 -5.49
C ARG A 96 -3.16 10.93 -4.47
N ALA A 97 -3.44 11.10 -3.19
CA ALA A 97 -2.69 10.44 -2.13
C ALA A 97 -2.80 8.90 -2.21
N LEU A 98 -3.97 8.36 -2.56
CA LEU A 98 -4.14 6.93 -2.80
C LEU A 98 -3.29 6.43 -3.98
N VAL A 99 -3.25 7.16 -5.11
CA VAL A 99 -2.40 6.82 -6.27
C VAL A 99 -0.93 6.77 -5.87
N GLU A 100 -0.43 7.80 -5.19
CA GLU A 100 0.96 7.90 -4.76
C GLU A 100 1.34 6.76 -3.82
N PHE A 101 0.49 6.53 -2.83
CA PHE A 101 0.66 5.46 -1.85
C PHE A 101 0.58 4.06 -2.49
N THR A 102 -0.30 3.86 -3.47
CA THR A 102 -0.44 2.57 -4.16
C THR A 102 0.83 2.24 -4.95
N GLY A 103 1.43 3.24 -5.62
CA GLY A 103 2.71 3.07 -6.31
C GLY A 103 3.82 2.66 -5.35
N ASP A 104 3.91 3.31 -4.19
CA ASP A 104 4.91 2.98 -3.16
C ASP A 104 4.69 1.58 -2.56
N ALA A 105 3.44 1.21 -2.26
CA ALA A 105 3.09 -0.12 -1.76
C ALA A 105 3.42 -1.23 -2.77
N VAL A 106 3.12 -1.03 -4.06
CA VAL A 106 3.48 -1.98 -5.13
C VAL A 106 5.00 -2.10 -5.24
N HIS A 107 5.71 -0.97 -5.18
CA HIS A 107 7.16 -0.96 -5.26
C HIS A 107 7.81 -1.76 -4.14
N SER A 108 7.46 -1.44 -2.89
CA SER A 108 8.17 -1.98 -1.73
C SER A 108 7.67 -3.36 -1.30
N LEU A 109 6.41 -3.71 -1.57
CA LEU A 109 5.84 -5.00 -1.17
C LEU A 109 5.77 -6.00 -2.31
N GLY A 110 6.10 -5.59 -3.54
CA GLY A 110 5.98 -6.37 -4.77
C GLY A 110 6.60 -7.76 -4.69
N SER A 111 7.80 -7.87 -4.13
CA SER A 111 8.57 -9.12 -4.02
C SER A 111 8.37 -9.86 -2.70
N VAL A 112 7.92 -9.17 -1.64
CA VAL A 112 7.99 -9.65 -0.24
C VAL A 112 7.36 -11.03 -0.07
N SER A 113 6.09 -11.17 -0.46
CA SER A 113 5.34 -12.42 -0.26
C SER A 113 5.98 -13.62 -0.98
N LEU A 114 6.44 -13.44 -2.21
CA LEU A 114 7.04 -14.53 -2.99
C LEU A 114 8.41 -14.91 -2.44
N THR A 115 9.25 -13.94 -2.09
CA THR A 115 10.57 -14.20 -1.49
C THR A 115 10.44 -14.98 -0.17
N LEU A 116 9.47 -14.60 0.67
CA LEU A 116 9.17 -15.33 1.90
C LEU A 116 8.64 -16.74 1.61
N ALA A 117 7.77 -16.88 0.62
CA ALA A 117 7.20 -18.17 0.23
C ALA A 117 8.27 -19.16 -0.25
N GLU A 118 9.18 -18.69 -1.12
CA GLU A 118 10.31 -19.48 -1.65
C GLU A 118 11.30 -19.89 -0.55
N SER A 119 11.49 -19.01 0.45
CA SER A 119 12.43 -19.23 1.55
C SER A 119 11.80 -19.88 2.79
N ASN A 120 10.48 -20.12 2.80
CA ASN A 120 9.69 -20.56 3.97
C ASN A 120 10.35 -21.70 4.76
N SER A 121 10.74 -22.79 4.09
CA SER A 121 11.36 -23.95 4.76
C SER A 121 12.68 -23.60 5.44
N ALA A 122 13.51 -22.78 4.80
CA ALA A 122 14.79 -22.35 5.35
C ALA A 122 14.60 -21.37 6.53
N ILE A 123 13.62 -20.45 6.41
CA ILE A 123 13.25 -19.52 7.48
C ILE A 123 12.77 -20.29 8.71
N ARG A 124 11.85 -21.25 8.55
CA ARG A 124 11.32 -22.04 9.68
C ARG A 124 12.43 -22.80 10.41
N LYS A 125 13.34 -23.46 9.66
CA LYS A 125 14.52 -24.12 10.24
C LYS A 125 15.43 -23.15 11.00
N MET A 126 15.57 -21.92 10.51
CA MET A 126 16.33 -20.88 11.20
C MET A 126 15.67 -20.49 12.52
N LEU A 127 14.36 -20.25 12.51
CA LEU A 127 13.60 -19.89 13.69
C LEU A 127 13.59 -20.98 14.76
N ASP A 128 13.67 -22.25 14.35
CA ASP A 128 13.81 -23.40 15.25
C ASP A 128 15.24 -23.54 15.85
N GLY A 129 16.18 -22.66 15.49
CA GLY A 129 17.57 -22.66 15.99
C GLY A 129 18.47 -23.72 15.37
N ASN A 130 18.07 -24.32 14.24
CA ASN A 130 18.67 -25.55 13.71
C ASN A 130 19.70 -25.34 12.57
N VAL A 131 20.19 -24.12 12.30
CA VAL A 131 21.02 -23.85 11.10
C VAL A 131 22.20 -22.92 11.37
N ASN A 132 23.39 -23.34 10.94
CA ASN A 132 24.63 -22.55 10.87
C ASN A 132 25.43 -23.01 9.62
N PRO A 133 25.90 -22.12 8.71
CA PRO A 133 25.76 -20.66 8.71
C PRO A 133 24.32 -20.21 8.51
N PHE A 134 23.97 -19.05 9.09
CA PHE A 134 22.70 -18.42 8.78
C PHE A 134 22.74 -17.73 7.41
N PHE A 135 21.58 -17.59 6.78
CA PHE A 135 21.42 -16.89 5.51
C PHE A 135 20.58 -15.62 5.71
N THR A 136 20.81 -14.64 4.85
CA THR A 136 20.11 -13.35 4.83
C THR A 136 19.40 -13.14 3.49
N SER A 137 18.53 -12.14 3.42
CA SER A 137 17.91 -11.69 2.17
C SER A 137 17.98 -10.16 2.12
N LYS A 138 19.10 -9.66 1.60
CA LYS A 138 19.40 -8.23 1.59
C LYS A 138 18.33 -7.43 0.82
N GLU A 139 17.90 -7.93 -0.33
CA GLU A 139 16.90 -7.25 -1.16
C GLU A 139 15.54 -7.15 -0.45
N LEU A 140 15.14 -8.21 0.27
CA LEU A 140 13.91 -8.22 1.07
C LEU A 140 14.00 -7.21 2.22
N GLU A 141 15.09 -7.27 2.98
CA GLU A 141 15.35 -6.36 4.09
C GLU A 141 15.39 -4.90 3.63
N ASP A 142 16.15 -4.59 2.58
CA ASP A 142 16.26 -3.26 2.01
C ASP A 142 14.90 -2.73 1.58
N SER A 143 14.05 -3.56 0.95
CA SER A 143 12.70 -3.17 0.52
C SER A 143 11.79 -2.84 1.70
N LEU A 144 11.86 -3.64 2.78
CA LEU A 144 11.08 -3.43 4.01
C LEU A 144 11.56 -2.22 4.81
N ILE A 145 12.87 -1.98 4.87
CA ILE A 145 13.45 -0.77 5.45
C ILE A 145 13.02 0.44 4.63
N HIS A 146 13.06 0.35 3.30
CA HIS A 146 12.61 1.41 2.41
C HIS A 146 11.16 1.79 2.68
N TYR A 147 10.24 0.82 2.72
CA TYR A 147 8.83 1.09 3.03
C TYR A 147 8.64 1.87 4.34
N THR A 148 9.44 1.55 5.37
CA THR A 148 9.25 2.09 6.73
C THR A 148 10.02 3.38 6.99
N HIS A 149 11.14 3.62 6.32
CA HIS A 149 12.07 4.70 6.65
C HIS A 149 12.32 5.68 5.50
N ALA A 150 11.92 5.36 4.26
CA ALA A 150 12.18 6.22 3.11
C ALA A 150 11.57 7.60 3.28
N ARG A 151 12.41 8.62 3.12
CA ARG A 151 12.03 10.03 3.25
C ARG A 151 12.85 10.91 2.32
N LYS A 152 12.44 12.16 2.18
CA LYS A 152 13.25 13.18 1.50
C LYS A 152 14.39 13.62 2.42
N LEU A 153 15.63 13.48 1.97
CA LEU A 153 16.82 13.88 2.71
C LEU A 153 17.24 15.33 2.42
N LYS A 154 17.93 15.94 3.38
CA LYS A 154 18.67 17.19 3.17
C LYS A 154 20.06 16.86 2.60
N LYS A 155 20.68 17.81 1.89
CA LYS A 155 22.00 17.63 1.24
C LYS A 155 23.14 17.19 2.19
N SER A 156 22.96 17.35 3.50
CA SER A 156 23.94 17.02 4.54
C SER A 156 23.70 15.69 5.26
N ASP A 157 22.63 14.96 4.93
CA ASP A 157 22.26 13.75 5.67
C ASP A 157 23.07 12.55 5.15
N ASN A 158 23.95 11.99 5.98
CA ASN A 158 24.61 10.71 5.69
C ASN A 158 23.68 9.56 6.11
N THR A 159 22.79 9.14 5.21
CA THR A 159 21.78 8.10 5.48
C THR A 159 21.88 6.98 4.43
N PRO A 160 21.63 5.71 4.78
CA PRO A 160 21.64 4.60 3.83
C PRO A 160 20.69 4.83 2.63
N GLU A 161 21.03 4.25 1.47
CA GLU A 161 20.21 4.39 0.25
C GLU A 161 18.76 3.92 0.44
N THR A 162 18.54 2.90 1.26
CA THR A 162 17.22 2.38 1.64
C THR A 162 16.34 3.42 2.33
N HIS A 163 16.87 4.52 2.83
CA HIS A 163 16.08 5.58 3.49
C HIS A 163 15.79 6.75 2.55
N ILE A 164 16.20 6.68 1.29
CA ILE A 164 16.04 7.75 0.31
C ILE A 164 14.78 7.49 -0.50
N ALA A 165 13.74 8.28 -0.29
CA ALA A 165 12.53 8.20 -1.10
C ALA A 165 12.84 8.55 -2.58
N LYS A 166 12.32 7.74 -3.51
CA LYS A 166 12.35 8.07 -4.93
C LYS A 166 11.40 9.23 -5.20
N GLN A 167 11.56 9.87 -6.35
CA GLN A 167 10.58 10.86 -6.80
C GLN A 167 9.24 10.16 -7.08
N THR A 168 8.14 10.76 -6.65
CA THR A 168 6.80 10.15 -6.67
C THR A 168 6.39 9.58 -8.03
N TYR A 169 6.78 10.24 -9.13
CA TYR A 169 6.43 9.74 -10.47
C TYR A 169 7.03 8.35 -10.76
N HIS A 170 8.16 7.99 -10.14
CA HIS A 170 8.74 6.66 -10.31
C HIS A 170 7.78 5.60 -9.76
N TYR A 171 7.25 5.81 -8.56
CA TYR A 171 6.25 4.92 -7.95
C TYR A 171 4.95 4.86 -8.78
N VAL A 172 4.44 6.01 -9.22
CA VAL A 172 3.21 6.04 -10.04
C VAL A 172 3.40 5.32 -11.38
N ASN A 173 4.60 5.38 -11.97
CA ASN A 173 4.89 4.66 -13.21
C ASN A 173 4.84 3.13 -13.05
N GLU A 174 5.05 2.59 -11.86
CA GLU A 174 4.94 1.14 -11.60
C GLU A 174 3.50 0.63 -11.69
N LEU A 175 2.51 1.53 -11.67
CA LEU A 175 1.10 1.19 -11.82
C LEU A 175 0.67 1.01 -13.29
N LYS A 176 1.46 1.50 -14.25
CA LYS A 176 1.14 1.47 -15.69
C LYS A 176 0.77 0.08 -16.25
N PRO A 177 1.41 -1.03 -15.85
CA PRO A 177 1.03 -2.36 -16.33
C PRO A 177 -0.43 -2.72 -16.03
N ASN A 178 -1.01 -2.18 -14.95
CA ASN A 178 -2.40 -2.43 -14.56
C ASN A 178 -3.33 -1.27 -14.94
N ASN A 179 -2.80 -0.05 -15.03
CA ASN A 179 -3.55 1.18 -15.28
C ASN A 179 -2.77 2.05 -16.29
N PRO A 180 -2.93 1.82 -17.61
CA PRO A 180 -2.07 2.42 -18.63
C PRO A 180 -2.09 3.95 -18.67
N LYS A 181 -3.21 4.59 -18.28
CA LYS A 181 -3.36 6.05 -18.27
C LYS A 181 -3.24 6.66 -16.88
N ILE A 182 -2.83 5.89 -15.87
CA ILE A 182 -2.69 6.36 -14.49
C ILE A 182 -1.82 7.62 -14.36
N TYR A 183 -0.77 7.73 -15.16
CA TYR A 183 0.14 8.88 -15.11
C TYR A 183 -0.50 10.14 -15.71
N GLU A 184 -1.36 9.99 -16.72
CA GLU A 184 -2.14 11.09 -17.29
C GLU A 184 -3.14 11.61 -16.26
N MET A 185 -3.90 10.70 -15.63
CA MET A 185 -4.80 11.02 -14.52
C MET A 185 -4.06 11.69 -13.37
N TYR A 186 -2.90 11.16 -12.98
CA TYR A 186 -2.09 11.70 -11.88
C TYR A 186 -1.63 13.13 -12.14
N LYS A 187 -1.31 13.51 -13.38
CA LYS A 187 -1.00 14.90 -13.73
C LYS A 187 -2.20 15.82 -13.53
N ILE A 188 -3.40 15.37 -13.90
CA ILE A 188 -4.65 16.11 -13.69
C ILE A 188 -4.89 16.30 -12.18
N LEU A 189 -4.76 15.23 -11.39
CA LEU A 189 -4.88 15.29 -9.93
C LEU A 189 -3.88 16.28 -9.30
N CYS A 190 -2.62 16.30 -9.77
CA CYS A 190 -1.62 17.28 -9.35
C CYS A 190 -2.02 18.71 -9.73
N GLY A 191 -2.56 18.90 -10.93
CA GLY A 191 -3.04 20.20 -11.42
C GLY A 191 -4.19 20.76 -10.59
N PHE A 192 -5.05 19.91 -10.02
CA PHE A 192 -6.12 20.33 -9.11
C PHE A 192 -5.66 20.63 -7.68
N ALA A 193 -4.57 20.00 -7.23
CA ALA A 193 -4.02 20.20 -5.89
C ALA A 193 -3.25 21.53 -5.73
N HIS A 194 -2.93 22.19 -6.84
CA HIS A 194 -2.26 23.49 -6.88
C HIS A 194 -3.12 24.49 -7.66
N PRO A 195 -3.12 25.79 -7.35
CA PRO A 195 -3.79 26.77 -8.19
C PRO A 195 -3.22 26.74 -9.62
N ALA A 196 -4.01 26.25 -10.56
CA ALA A 196 -3.74 26.15 -11.98
C ALA A 196 -4.97 26.59 -12.77
N ALA A 197 -4.84 26.78 -14.09
CA ALA A 197 -5.97 27.16 -14.93
C ALA A 197 -7.12 26.15 -14.80
N GLU A 198 -6.79 24.85 -14.80
CA GLU A 198 -7.72 23.74 -14.67
C GLU A 198 -8.40 23.70 -13.29
N SER A 199 -7.66 23.97 -12.21
CA SER A 199 -8.21 24.00 -10.85
C SER A 199 -9.06 25.23 -10.58
N ASN A 200 -8.80 26.34 -11.26
CA ASN A 200 -9.59 27.57 -11.12
C ASN A 200 -10.84 27.53 -11.99
N ALA A 201 -10.78 26.86 -13.15
CA ALA A 201 -11.90 26.74 -14.08
C ALA A 201 -13.16 26.12 -13.45
N VAL A 202 -13.01 25.21 -12.47
CA VAL A 202 -14.19 24.63 -11.76
C VAL A 202 -14.96 25.64 -10.91
N TYR A 203 -14.34 26.79 -10.61
CA TYR A 203 -14.96 27.92 -9.91
C TYR A 203 -15.42 29.02 -10.87
N MET A 204 -15.36 28.79 -12.19
CA MET A 204 -15.67 29.80 -13.21
C MET A 204 -16.78 29.28 -14.12
N ASN A 205 -17.87 30.04 -14.22
CA ASN A 205 -18.93 29.81 -15.20
C ASN A 205 -18.91 30.92 -16.26
N GLN A 206 -18.69 30.55 -17.52
CA GLN A 206 -18.66 31.52 -18.61
C GLN A 206 -20.09 31.98 -18.94
N LEU A 207 -20.34 33.29 -18.81
CA LEU A 207 -21.64 33.90 -19.16
C LEU A 207 -21.64 34.45 -20.59
N ALA A 208 -20.50 35.01 -21.02
CA ALA A 208 -20.24 35.50 -22.37
C ALA A 208 -18.73 35.40 -22.67
N GLU A 209 -18.28 35.81 -23.87
CA GLU A 209 -16.87 35.68 -24.30
C GLU A 209 -15.87 36.19 -23.25
N ASN A 210 -16.18 37.30 -22.59
CA ASN A 210 -15.31 37.93 -21.58
C ASN A 210 -15.92 38.01 -20.18
N ASP A 211 -17.13 37.47 -19.98
CA ASP A 211 -17.84 37.57 -18.70
C ASP A 211 -17.87 36.21 -17.99
N TRP A 212 -17.43 36.20 -16.74
CA TRP A 212 -17.33 35.00 -15.91
C TRP A 212 -18.01 35.23 -14.57
N ALA A 213 -18.78 34.25 -14.12
CA ALA A 213 -19.33 34.19 -12.77
C ALA A 213 -18.52 33.24 -11.89
N LEU A 214 -18.36 33.60 -10.61
CA LEU A 214 -17.81 32.70 -9.60
C LEU A 214 -18.84 31.60 -9.28
N VAL A 215 -18.42 30.35 -9.41
CA VAL A 215 -19.13 29.19 -8.88
C VAL A 215 -18.52 28.89 -7.52
N VAL A 216 -19.30 28.97 -6.45
CA VAL A 216 -18.79 28.80 -5.07
C VAL A 216 -18.63 27.31 -4.73
N GLU A 217 -19.42 26.44 -5.36
CA GLU A 217 -19.43 25.00 -5.12
C GLU A 217 -19.54 24.27 -6.46
N PRO A 218 -18.43 23.72 -6.99
CA PRO A 218 -18.47 22.92 -8.22
C PRO A 218 -19.38 21.68 -8.08
N GLY A 219 -19.65 21.27 -6.82
CA GLY A 219 -20.65 20.28 -6.46
C GLY A 219 -20.32 18.85 -6.90
N LYS A 220 -21.29 17.96 -6.68
CA LYS A 220 -21.20 16.53 -7.02
C LYS A 220 -21.03 16.24 -8.52
N SER A 221 -21.45 17.16 -9.40
CA SER A 221 -21.38 16.97 -10.85
C SER A 221 -19.94 16.88 -11.34
N VAL A 222 -19.03 17.73 -10.86
CA VAL A 222 -17.61 17.70 -11.25
C VAL A 222 -16.94 16.39 -10.78
N ILE A 223 -17.23 15.95 -9.56
CA ILE A 223 -16.74 14.65 -9.06
C ILE A 223 -17.29 13.51 -9.92
N SER A 224 -18.57 13.55 -10.27
CA SER A 224 -19.21 12.51 -11.09
C SER A 224 -18.63 12.44 -12.50
N THR A 225 -18.35 13.59 -13.13
CA THR A 225 -17.65 13.67 -14.41
C THR A 225 -16.24 13.07 -14.30
N PHE A 226 -15.49 13.44 -13.25
CA PHE A 226 -14.15 12.88 -13.03
C PHE A 226 -14.19 11.35 -12.87
N ILE A 227 -15.14 10.82 -12.09
CA ILE A 227 -15.33 9.36 -11.94
C ILE A 227 -15.65 8.74 -13.30
N SER A 228 -16.59 9.30 -14.06
CA SER A 228 -16.94 8.80 -15.39
C SER A 228 -15.72 8.70 -16.33
N ASP A 229 -14.87 9.72 -16.30
CA ASP A 229 -13.71 9.80 -17.19
C ASP A 229 -12.56 8.88 -16.77
N TRP A 230 -12.36 8.70 -15.45
CA TRP A 230 -11.11 8.13 -14.91
C TRP A 230 -11.28 6.87 -14.04
N GLN A 231 -12.51 6.40 -13.77
CA GLN A 231 -12.75 5.26 -12.88
C GLN A 231 -11.92 4.02 -13.25
N LYS A 232 -11.72 3.74 -14.55
CA LYS A 232 -10.91 2.59 -14.99
C LYS A 232 -9.44 2.65 -14.53
N GLU A 233 -8.90 3.84 -14.32
CA GLU A 233 -7.51 4.02 -13.89
C GLU A 233 -7.38 3.95 -12.36
N PHE A 234 -8.40 4.32 -11.58
CA PHE A 234 -8.27 4.34 -10.12
C PHE A 234 -9.10 3.29 -9.37
N ALA A 235 -10.11 2.67 -10.00
CA ALA A 235 -11.01 1.73 -9.35
C ALA A 235 -10.24 0.60 -8.67
N ASN A 236 -9.21 0.06 -9.33
CA ASN A 236 -8.45 -1.09 -8.82
C ASN A 236 -7.35 -0.73 -7.82
N LEU A 237 -7.10 0.56 -7.51
CA LEU A 237 -6.03 0.96 -6.59
C LEU A 237 -6.13 0.31 -5.20
N PRO A 238 -7.31 0.18 -4.57
CA PRO A 238 -7.42 -0.51 -3.28
C PRO A 238 -6.90 -1.95 -3.34
N ILE A 239 -7.16 -2.66 -4.45
CA ILE A 239 -6.68 -4.03 -4.67
C ILE A 239 -5.16 -4.03 -4.90
N LEU A 240 -4.65 -3.16 -5.75
CA LEU A 240 -3.21 -3.08 -6.05
C LEU A 240 -2.39 -2.74 -4.80
N ALA A 241 -2.90 -1.84 -3.95
CA ALA A 241 -2.24 -1.44 -2.71
C ALA A 241 -2.23 -2.54 -1.63
N THR A 242 -3.13 -3.53 -1.73
CA THR A 242 -3.34 -4.51 -0.65
C THR A 242 -3.05 -5.95 -1.02
N ASN A 243 -3.08 -6.34 -2.30
CA ASN A 243 -2.84 -7.73 -2.70
C ASN A 243 -1.49 -8.27 -2.22
N HIS A 244 -0.42 -7.49 -2.37
CA HIS A 244 0.92 -7.87 -1.89
C HIS A 244 0.93 -8.04 -0.36
N ALA A 245 0.28 -7.13 0.36
CA ALA A 245 0.16 -7.19 1.82
C ALA A 245 -0.66 -8.41 2.28
N LEU A 246 -1.80 -8.70 1.64
CA LEU A 246 -2.64 -9.85 1.94
C LEU A 246 -1.90 -11.18 1.70
N CYS A 247 -1.17 -11.29 0.58
CA CYS A 247 -0.33 -12.46 0.31
C CYS A 247 0.76 -12.60 1.36
N THR A 248 1.46 -11.51 1.71
CA THR A 248 2.49 -11.53 2.75
C THR A 248 1.94 -12.00 4.09
N LEU A 249 0.82 -11.45 4.55
CA LEU A 249 0.22 -11.86 5.83
C LEU A 249 -0.15 -13.34 5.85
N LYS A 250 -0.68 -13.89 4.75
CA LYS A 250 -0.96 -15.34 4.67
C LYS A 250 0.30 -16.20 4.71
N ILE A 251 1.39 -15.75 4.09
CA ILE A 251 2.68 -16.46 4.16
C ILE A 251 3.28 -16.37 5.56
N LEU A 252 3.13 -15.24 6.24
CA LEU A 252 3.56 -15.10 7.64
C LEU A 252 2.79 -16.03 8.57
N ASP A 253 1.48 -16.20 8.38
CA ASP A 253 0.66 -17.17 9.11
C ASP A 253 1.16 -18.62 8.92
N VAL A 254 1.62 -18.95 7.70
CA VAL A 254 2.22 -20.26 7.41
C VAL A 254 3.58 -20.45 8.10
N ILE A 255 4.38 -19.40 8.19
CA ILE A 255 5.71 -19.45 8.82
C ILE A 255 5.59 -19.53 10.35
N ASP A 256 4.81 -18.64 10.96
CA ASP A 256 4.59 -18.54 12.41
C ASP A 256 3.15 -18.04 12.71
N GLY A 257 2.17 -18.93 12.58
CA GLY A 257 0.76 -18.65 12.83
C GLY A 257 0.43 -18.29 14.28
N ASN A 258 1.27 -18.65 15.24
CA ASN A 258 1.08 -18.22 16.63
C ASN A 258 1.29 -16.70 16.74
N ARG A 259 2.36 -16.19 16.13
CA ARG A 259 2.67 -14.76 16.15
C ARG A 259 1.83 -13.96 15.16
N TYR A 260 1.73 -14.41 13.92
CA TYR A 260 1.16 -13.62 12.82
C TYR A 260 -0.24 -14.06 12.39
N GLY A 261 -0.73 -15.20 12.87
CA GLY A 261 -2.03 -15.72 12.49
C GLY A 261 -3.20 -14.82 12.88
N ASN A 262 -4.18 -14.81 11.98
CA ASN A 262 -5.42 -14.04 12.08
C ASN A 262 -6.56 -14.87 11.46
N PRO A 263 -7.59 -15.27 12.24
CA PRO A 263 -8.66 -16.12 11.73
C PRO A 263 -9.41 -15.53 10.53
N PHE A 264 -9.68 -14.22 10.56
CA PHE A 264 -10.39 -13.55 9.46
C PHE A 264 -9.58 -13.56 8.17
N LEU A 265 -8.25 -13.40 8.26
CA LEU A 265 -7.36 -13.47 7.11
C LEU A 265 -7.41 -14.83 6.41
N SER A 266 -7.53 -15.93 7.17
CA SER A 266 -7.63 -17.28 6.60
C SER A 266 -8.84 -17.42 5.66
N ASP A 267 -9.96 -16.75 5.98
CA ASP A 267 -11.21 -16.78 5.21
C ASP A 267 -11.17 -15.91 3.93
N ILE A 268 -10.22 -14.99 3.80
CA ILE A 268 -10.11 -14.13 2.61
C ILE A 268 -9.67 -14.98 1.41
N ASN A 269 -10.51 -15.09 0.39
CA ASN A 269 -10.18 -15.85 -0.82
C ASN A 269 -9.25 -15.05 -1.75
N LEU A 270 -8.02 -15.54 -1.94
CA LEU A 270 -7.01 -14.99 -2.85
C LEU A 270 -6.78 -15.85 -4.11
N SER A 271 -7.62 -16.85 -4.40
CA SER A 271 -7.43 -17.80 -5.52
C SER A 271 -7.31 -17.12 -6.90
N ASN A 272 -7.92 -15.94 -7.05
CA ASN A 272 -7.88 -15.17 -8.28
C ASN A 272 -6.70 -14.18 -8.34
N VAL A 273 -5.83 -14.15 -7.33
CA VAL A 273 -4.64 -13.29 -7.28
C VAL A 273 -3.44 -14.09 -7.81
N PRO A 274 -2.89 -13.75 -9.00
CA PRO A 274 -1.81 -14.53 -9.60
C PRO A 274 -0.57 -14.69 -8.71
N LEU A 275 -0.24 -13.64 -7.93
CA LEU A 275 0.86 -13.69 -6.97
C LEU A 275 0.63 -14.73 -5.87
N TRP A 276 -0.59 -14.84 -5.34
CA TRP A 276 -0.92 -15.83 -4.32
C TRP A 276 -0.75 -17.26 -4.84
N ASN A 277 -1.18 -17.51 -6.08
CA ASN A 277 -1.00 -18.83 -6.70
C ASN A 277 0.48 -19.21 -6.83
N LYS A 278 1.36 -18.24 -7.15
CA LYS A 278 2.82 -18.48 -7.13
C LYS A 278 3.32 -18.78 -5.72
N CYS A 279 2.83 -18.06 -4.71
CA CYS A 279 3.23 -18.27 -3.32
C CYS A 279 2.84 -19.67 -2.82
N ILE A 280 1.61 -20.13 -3.09
CA ILE A 280 1.16 -21.50 -2.76
C ILE A 280 2.13 -22.53 -3.34
N LEU A 281 2.40 -22.44 -4.65
CA LEU A 281 3.29 -23.36 -5.35
C LEU A 281 4.70 -23.38 -4.72
N ALA A 282 5.24 -22.21 -4.35
CA ALA A 282 6.54 -22.09 -3.70
C ALA A 282 6.56 -22.70 -2.29
N THR A 283 5.49 -22.50 -1.52
CA THR A 283 5.37 -23.06 -0.16
C THR A 283 5.05 -24.55 -0.10
N LYS A 284 4.62 -25.16 -1.21
CA LYS A 284 4.05 -26.52 -1.28
C LYS A 284 2.82 -26.70 -0.38
N LEU A 285 2.01 -25.64 -0.26
CA LEU A 285 0.68 -25.69 0.37
C LEU A 285 -0.37 -26.29 -0.58
#